data_AF-A0A328AIL6-F1
#
_entry.id   AF-A0A328AIL6-F1
#
_cell.length_a   1.000
_cell.length_b   1.000
_cell.length_c   1.000
_cell.angle_alpha   90.00
_cell.angle_beta   90.00
_cell.angle_gamma   90.00
#
_symmetry.space_group_name_H-M   'P 1'
#
loop_
_entity.id
_entity.type
_entity.pdbx_description
1 polymer ?
#
loop_
_entity_poly.entity_id
_entity_poly.type
_entity_poly.pdbx_seq_one_letter_code
_entity_poly.pdbx_strand_id
1 'polypeptide(L)'
;MRRLVLLAVCVLALAGCAGPKKSACAGLTYTDAGVSRAQYGPCARAMVAELDRMHAALAILGDAARPKAERLKAKTACFNANTALTRLIDEAGGTDKLVHVRWADERLVRLNYDLVSAREAYIMYCYYGLPGAEAMAEDRSHTAAREAVRALP
;
A
#
# COMPACT_ATOMS: atom_id res chain seq x y z
N MET A 1 34.68 39.37 -41.82
CA MET A 1 33.29 38.87 -41.70
C MET A 1 33.28 37.49 -42.34
N ARG A 2 32.89 36.35 -41.75
CA ARG A 2 32.11 35.96 -40.58
C ARG A 2 32.70 34.63 -40.06
N ARG A 3 32.81 34.48 -38.74
CA ARG A 3 33.10 33.20 -38.07
C ARG A 3 31.80 32.42 -37.97
N LEU A 4 31.78 31.15 -38.36
CA LEU A 4 30.71 30.20 -38.05
C LEU A 4 31.37 28.92 -37.55
N VAL A 5 31.56 28.87 -36.23
CA VAL A 5 31.94 27.68 -35.48
C VAL A 5 30.66 26.90 -35.24
N LEU A 6 30.44 25.80 -35.97
CA LEU A 6 29.38 24.85 -35.66
C LEU A 6 29.89 23.91 -34.56
N LEU A 7 29.56 24.24 -33.32
CA LEU A 7 29.65 23.34 -32.17
C LEU A 7 28.56 22.27 -32.31
N ALA A 8 28.94 21.09 -32.80
CA ALA A 8 28.12 19.89 -32.69
C ALA A 8 28.20 19.37 -31.24
N VAL A 9 27.29 19.83 -30.37
CA VAL A 9 27.12 19.26 -29.04
C VAL A 9 26.32 17.97 -29.18
N CYS A 10 27.02 16.84 -29.13
CA CYS A 10 26.45 15.52 -28.91
C CYS A 10 25.78 15.47 -27.53
N VAL A 11 24.49 15.78 -27.44
CA VAL A 11 23.69 15.46 -26.26
C VAL A 11 23.35 13.98 -26.33
N LEU A 12 24.23 13.15 -25.76
CA LEU A 12 23.94 11.77 -25.43
C LEU A 12 22.80 11.76 -24.40
N ALA A 13 21.59 11.47 -24.88
CA ALA A 13 20.46 11.12 -24.05
C ALA A 13 20.78 9.79 -23.33
N LEU A 14 21.38 9.89 -22.16
CA LEU A 14 21.40 8.81 -21.18
C LEU A 14 19.97 8.62 -20.68
N ALA A 15 19.18 7.88 -21.45
CA ALA A 15 18.03 7.14 -20.94
C ALA A 15 18.59 6.06 -20.00
N GLY A 16 19.06 6.50 -18.84
CA GLY A 16 19.40 5.60 -17.75
C GLY A 16 18.13 4.86 -17.39
N CYS A 17 18.13 3.54 -17.60
CA CYS A 17 17.22 2.63 -16.94
C CYS A 17 17.35 2.88 -15.44
N ALA A 18 16.54 3.79 -14.90
CA ALA A 18 16.39 3.93 -13.47
C ALA A 18 15.94 2.54 -12.99
N GLY A 19 16.81 1.86 -12.24
CA GLY A 19 16.46 0.60 -11.61
C GLY A 19 15.13 0.74 -10.86
N PRO A 20 14.40 -0.36 -10.64
CA PRO A 20 13.08 -0.29 -10.03
C PRO A 20 13.14 0.55 -8.75
N LYS A 21 12.34 1.63 -8.69
CA LYS A 21 12.28 2.49 -7.51
C LYS A 21 11.98 1.62 -6.30
N LYS A 22 12.89 1.65 -5.31
CA LYS A 22 12.68 1.00 -4.01
C LYS A 22 11.39 1.56 -3.39
N SER A 23 10.54 0.68 -2.90
CA SER A 23 9.31 1.10 -2.21
C SER A 23 9.63 1.75 -0.86
N ALA A 24 8.61 2.31 -0.21
CA ALA A 24 8.73 2.82 1.15
C ALA A 24 9.00 1.73 2.21
N CYS A 25 8.80 0.45 1.86
CA CYS A 25 9.03 -0.71 2.72
C CYS A 25 10.36 -1.41 2.43
N ALA A 26 11.05 -1.03 1.36
CA ALA A 26 12.32 -1.65 1.01
C ALA A 26 13.43 -1.21 1.99
N GLY A 27 14.18 -2.17 2.52
CA GLY A 27 15.37 -1.90 3.34
C GLY A 27 15.08 -1.57 4.79
N LEU A 28 13.96 -2.07 5.36
CA LEU A 28 13.75 -2.04 6.80
C LEU A 28 14.85 -2.86 7.51
N THR A 29 15.34 -2.31 8.61
CA THR A 29 16.37 -2.93 9.44
C THR A 29 15.71 -3.48 10.69
N TYR A 30 15.67 -4.81 10.78
CA TYR A 30 15.10 -5.51 11.91
C TYR A 30 16.15 -5.68 13.01
N THR A 31 15.78 -5.29 14.23
CA THR A 31 16.51 -5.64 15.46
C THR A 31 15.69 -6.64 16.27
N ASP A 32 16.24 -7.14 17.38
CA ASP A 32 15.48 -7.97 18.32
C ASP A 32 14.23 -7.24 18.87
N ALA A 33 14.24 -5.90 18.89
CA ALA A 33 13.11 -5.07 19.28
C ALA A 33 12.13 -4.77 18.13
N GLY A 34 12.37 -5.27 16.91
CA GLY A 34 11.63 -4.91 15.70
C GLY A 34 12.23 -3.70 14.97
N VAL A 35 11.37 -2.90 14.36
CA VAL A 35 11.73 -1.68 13.58
C VAL A 35 11.25 -0.43 14.33
N SER A 36 12.04 0.64 14.32
CA SER A 36 11.64 1.91 14.95
C SER A 36 10.46 2.58 14.23
N ARG A 37 9.65 3.36 14.96
CA ARG A 37 8.54 4.15 14.37
C ARG A 37 8.97 5.05 13.23
N ALA A 38 10.11 5.72 13.35
CA ALA A 38 10.62 6.64 12.34
C ALA A 38 10.99 5.91 11.04
N GLN A 39 11.63 4.74 11.16
CA GLN A 39 11.98 3.93 9.99
C GLN A 39 10.75 3.26 9.37
N TYR A 40 9.82 2.77 10.20
CA TYR A 40 8.65 2.03 9.73
C TYR A 40 7.51 2.93 9.21
N GLY A 41 7.41 4.18 9.69
CA GLY A 41 6.32 5.11 9.38
C GLY A 41 6.05 5.29 7.88
N PRO A 42 7.06 5.55 7.03
CA PRO A 42 6.85 5.65 5.59
C PRO A 42 6.25 4.38 4.97
N CYS A 43 6.71 3.21 5.40
CA CYS A 43 6.21 1.92 4.94
C CYS A 43 4.74 1.71 5.35
N ALA A 44 4.41 1.93 6.63
CA ALA A 44 3.05 1.81 7.14
C ALA A 44 2.08 2.77 6.43
N ARG A 45 2.50 4.02 6.16
CA ARG A 45 1.69 5.00 5.41
C ARG A 45 1.42 4.53 3.98
N ALA A 46 2.40 3.93 3.32
CA ALA A 46 2.21 3.36 1.98
C ALA A 46 1.23 2.18 2.00
N MET A 47 1.29 1.32 3.02
CA MET A 47 0.33 0.22 3.18
C MET A 47 -1.09 0.73 3.41
N VAL A 48 -1.28 1.69 4.32
CA VAL A 48 -2.59 2.33 4.56
C VAL A 48 -3.12 2.98 3.28
N ALA A 49 -2.28 3.63 2.48
CA ALA A 49 -2.71 4.24 1.21
C ALA A 49 -3.27 3.20 0.21
N GLU A 50 -2.71 1.99 0.17
CA GLU A 50 -3.27 0.91 -0.65
C GLU A 50 -4.56 0.32 -0.06
N LEU A 51 -4.71 0.28 1.27
CA LEU A 51 -6.01 -0.03 1.91
C LEU A 51 -7.07 1.02 1.58
N ASP A 52 -6.73 2.31 1.61
CA ASP A 52 -7.63 3.41 1.20
C ASP A 52 -8.10 3.21 -0.25
N ARG A 53 -7.21 2.77 -1.15
CA ARG A 53 -7.55 2.44 -2.54
C ARG A 53 -8.43 1.20 -2.67
N MET A 54 -8.18 0.15 -1.89
CA MET A 54 -9.06 -1.02 -1.82
C MET A 54 -10.46 -0.62 -1.34
N HIS A 55 -10.55 0.14 -0.24
CA HIS A 55 -11.80 0.62 0.33
C HIS A 55 -12.61 1.43 -0.68
N ALA A 56 -11.99 2.38 -1.38
CA ALA A 56 -12.65 3.17 -2.41
C ALA A 56 -13.18 2.30 -3.58
N ALA A 57 -12.43 1.27 -3.97
CA ALA A 57 -12.87 0.33 -5.00
C ALA A 57 -14.05 -0.55 -4.51
N LEU A 58 -14.00 -1.00 -3.25
CA LEU A 58 -15.07 -1.79 -2.65
C LEU A 58 -16.39 -1.01 -2.53
N ALA A 59 -16.33 0.28 -2.19
CA ALA A 59 -17.50 1.13 -2.15
C ALA A 59 -18.25 1.18 -3.50
N ILE A 60 -17.51 1.22 -4.62
CA ILE A 60 -18.11 1.17 -5.96
C ILE A 60 -18.58 -0.26 -6.29
N LEU A 61 -17.78 -1.28 -5.96
CA LEU A 61 -18.10 -2.67 -6.26
C LEU A 61 -19.40 -3.13 -5.59
N GLY A 62 -19.60 -2.74 -4.32
CA GLY A 62 -20.76 -3.10 -3.50
C GLY A 62 -22.00 -2.22 -3.71
N ASP A 63 -21.93 -1.17 -4.54
CA ASP A 63 -23.06 -0.31 -4.87
C ASP A 63 -23.87 -0.89 -6.03
N ALA A 64 -24.99 -1.55 -5.71
CA ALA A 64 -25.85 -2.20 -6.69
C ALA A 64 -26.48 -1.24 -7.71
N ALA A 65 -26.57 0.06 -7.41
CA ALA A 65 -27.08 1.07 -8.34
C ALA A 65 -26.08 1.40 -9.46
N ARG A 66 -24.80 1.02 -9.30
CA ARG A 66 -23.76 1.29 -10.30
C ARG A 66 -23.85 0.34 -11.49
N PRO A 67 -23.58 0.85 -12.72
CA PRO A 67 -23.47 0.02 -13.91
C PRO A 67 -22.51 -1.16 -13.71
N LYS A 68 -22.87 -2.33 -14.25
CA LYS A 68 -22.04 -3.56 -14.15
C LYS A 68 -20.59 -3.34 -14.62
N ALA A 69 -20.39 -2.52 -15.66
CA ALA A 69 -19.06 -2.20 -16.17
C ALA A 69 -18.21 -1.40 -15.16
N GLU A 70 -18.81 -0.44 -14.45
CA GLU A 70 -18.14 0.32 -13.39
C GLU A 70 -17.75 -0.60 -12.23
N ARG A 71 -18.67 -1.48 -11.81
CA ARG A 71 -18.40 -2.46 -10.76
C ARG A 71 -17.28 -3.42 -11.14
N LEU A 72 -17.23 -3.89 -12.39
CA LEU A 72 -16.13 -4.74 -12.87
C LEU A 72 -14.79 -4.00 -12.87
N LYS A 73 -14.76 -2.73 -13.30
CA LYS A 73 -13.56 -1.89 -13.22
C LYS A 73 -13.10 -1.71 -11.77
N ALA A 74 -14.04 -1.51 -10.84
CA ALA A 74 -13.77 -1.41 -9.42
C ALA A 74 -13.20 -2.72 -8.85
N LYS A 75 -13.75 -3.89 -9.24
CA LYS A 75 -13.18 -5.20 -8.87
C LYS A 75 -11.71 -5.32 -9.30
N THR A 76 -11.39 -4.94 -10.54
CA THR A 76 -9.99 -4.92 -11.01
C THR A 76 -9.13 -3.96 -10.22
N ALA A 77 -9.63 -2.77 -9.89
CA ALA A 77 -8.91 -1.80 -9.06
C ALA A 77 -8.63 -2.34 -7.64
N CYS A 78 -9.60 -3.05 -7.04
CA CYS A 78 -9.48 -3.71 -5.74
C CYS A 78 -8.33 -4.73 -5.75
N PHE A 79 -8.28 -5.61 -6.75
CA PHE A 79 -7.19 -6.58 -6.88
C PHE A 79 -5.83 -5.92 -7.15
N ASN A 80 -5.77 -4.86 -7.95
CA ASN A 80 -4.52 -4.15 -8.20
C ASN A 80 -3.96 -3.51 -6.93
N ALA A 81 -4.82 -2.89 -6.11
CA ALA A 81 -4.44 -2.34 -4.81
C ALA A 81 -4.00 -3.45 -3.84
N ASN A 82 -4.71 -4.59 -3.80
CA ASN A 82 -4.28 -5.75 -3.02
C ASN A 82 -2.89 -6.25 -3.43
N THR A 83 -2.61 -6.35 -4.73
CA THR A 83 -1.29 -6.78 -5.23
C THR A 83 -0.20 -5.80 -4.80
N ALA A 84 -0.46 -4.50 -4.90
CA ALA A 84 0.47 -3.47 -4.44
C ALA A 84 0.71 -3.55 -2.92
N LEU A 85 -0.35 -3.71 -2.13
CA LEU A 85 -0.27 -3.87 -0.68
C LEU A 85 0.47 -5.15 -0.28
N THR A 86 0.19 -6.27 -0.95
CA THR A 86 0.88 -7.54 -0.73
C THR A 86 2.38 -7.39 -0.94
N ARG A 87 2.79 -6.73 -2.02
CA ARG A 87 4.21 -6.44 -2.26
C ARG A 87 4.84 -5.60 -1.14
N LEU A 88 4.14 -4.57 -0.65
CA LEU A 88 4.65 -3.76 0.47
C LEU A 88 4.80 -4.59 1.75
N ILE A 89 3.84 -5.47 2.04
CA ILE A 89 3.90 -6.41 3.17
C ILE A 89 5.10 -7.35 3.01
N ASP A 90 5.30 -7.93 1.83
CA ASP A 90 6.41 -8.84 1.55
C ASP A 90 7.77 -8.14 1.68
N GLU A 91 7.90 -6.92 1.14
CA GLU A 91 9.11 -6.09 1.27
C GLU A 91 9.37 -5.68 2.73
N ALA A 92 8.31 -5.56 3.53
CA ALA A 92 8.41 -5.37 4.97
C ALA A 92 8.70 -6.68 5.72
N GLY A 93 8.94 -7.82 5.06
CA GLY A 93 9.25 -9.10 5.71
C GLY A 93 8.06 -10.05 5.88
N GLY A 94 6.93 -9.74 5.26
CA GLY A 94 5.73 -10.59 5.24
C GLY A 94 4.90 -10.54 6.52
N THR A 95 3.78 -11.26 6.51
CA THR A 95 2.88 -11.38 7.67
C THR A 95 3.57 -11.99 8.89
N ASP A 96 4.54 -12.87 8.67
CA ASP A 96 5.35 -13.46 9.74
C ASP A 96 6.08 -12.38 10.57
N LYS A 97 6.79 -11.46 9.89
CA LYS A 97 7.49 -10.36 10.58
C LYS A 97 6.56 -9.30 11.14
N LEU A 98 5.46 -9.01 10.44
CA LEU A 98 4.56 -7.94 10.85
C LEU A 98 3.65 -8.35 12.03
N VAL A 99 3.19 -9.61 12.06
CA VAL A 99 2.13 -10.06 12.97
C VAL A 99 2.61 -11.13 13.96
N HIS A 100 3.40 -12.11 13.51
CA HIS A 100 3.78 -13.24 14.37
C HIS A 100 5.01 -12.95 15.23
N VAL A 101 5.92 -12.10 14.76
CA VAL A 101 7.05 -11.63 15.56
C VAL A 101 6.60 -10.45 16.42
N ARG A 102 6.77 -10.59 17.74
CA ARG A 102 6.46 -9.51 18.67
C ARG A 102 7.54 -8.43 18.61
N TRP A 103 7.18 -7.26 18.10
CA TRP A 103 8.03 -6.07 18.20
C TRP A 103 7.93 -5.52 19.62
N ALA A 104 8.98 -4.84 20.09
CA ALA A 104 8.97 -4.20 21.40
C ALA A 104 7.96 -3.03 21.48
N ASP A 105 7.65 -2.42 20.34
CA ASP A 105 6.66 -1.34 20.25
C ASP A 105 5.25 -1.89 20.02
N GLU A 106 4.50 -2.05 21.10
CA GLU A 106 3.11 -2.55 21.09
C GLU A 106 2.17 -1.73 20.19
N ARG A 107 2.46 -0.43 19.95
CA ARG A 107 1.65 0.38 19.03
C ARG A 107 1.87 -0.04 17.58
N LEU A 108 3.10 -0.37 17.22
CA LEU A 108 3.41 -0.89 15.88
C LEU A 108 2.88 -2.31 15.70
N VAL A 109 2.94 -3.15 16.74
CA VAL A 109 2.32 -4.50 16.71
C VAL A 109 0.83 -4.39 16.41
N ARG A 110 0.11 -3.51 17.13
CA ARG A 110 -1.33 -3.31 16.90
C ARG A 110 -1.62 -2.76 15.50
N LEU A 111 -0.87 -1.75 15.05
CA LEU A 111 -1.00 -1.22 13.69
C LEU A 111 -0.78 -2.31 12.62
N ASN A 112 0.23 -3.16 12.78
CA ASN A 112 0.51 -4.25 11.84
C ASN A 112 -0.63 -5.26 11.78
N TYR A 113 -1.18 -5.62 12.95
CA TYR A 113 -2.34 -6.51 13.03
C TYR A 113 -3.53 -5.88 12.30
N ASP A 114 -3.87 -4.62 12.60
CA ASP A 114 -4.98 -3.91 11.98
C ASP A 114 -4.82 -3.79 10.45
N LEU A 115 -3.60 -3.52 9.96
CA LEU A 115 -3.28 -3.49 8.53
C LEU A 115 -3.55 -4.85 7.84
N VAL A 116 -3.05 -5.94 8.42
CA VAL A 116 -3.18 -7.28 7.84
C VAL A 116 -4.62 -7.77 7.91
N SER A 117 -5.31 -7.56 9.05
CA SER A 117 -6.72 -7.92 9.20
C SER A 117 -7.61 -7.16 8.21
N ALA A 118 -7.39 -5.84 8.03
CA ALA A 118 -8.13 -5.06 7.04
C ALA A 118 -7.90 -5.58 5.61
N ARG A 119 -6.66 -5.91 5.25
CA ARG A 119 -6.33 -6.50 3.94
C ARG A 119 -7.06 -7.82 3.73
N GLU A 120 -7.03 -8.72 4.71
CA GLU A 120 -7.64 -10.04 4.63
C GLU A 120 -9.16 -9.96 4.47
N ALA A 121 -9.82 -9.07 5.20
CA ALA A 121 -11.24 -8.79 5.01
C ALA A 121 -11.50 -8.24 3.59
N TYR A 122 -10.75 -7.22 3.17
CA TYR A 122 -10.98 -6.57 1.88
C TYR A 122 -10.73 -7.47 0.67
N ILE A 123 -9.73 -8.36 0.71
CA ILE A 123 -9.50 -9.28 -0.41
C ILE A 123 -10.67 -10.25 -0.58
N MET A 124 -11.28 -10.71 0.51
CA MET A 124 -12.51 -11.52 0.44
C MET A 124 -13.63 -10.72 -0.24
N TYR A 125 -13.81 -9.45 0.11
CA TYR A 125 -14.80 -8.60 -0.56
C TYR A 125 -14.48 -8.34 -2.03
N CYS A 126 -13.20 -8.22 -2.43
CA CYS A 126 -12.84 -8.13 -3.85
C CYS A 126 -13.35 -9.36 -4.62
N TYR A 127 -13.27 -10.57 -4.04
CA TYR A 127 -13.76 -11.80 -4.66
C TYR A 127 -15.28 -11.86 -4.75
N TYR A 128 -15.96 -11.67 -3.62
CA TYR A 128 -17.39 -11.98 -3.48
C TYR A 128 -18.33 -10.81 -3.79
N GLY A 129 -17.84 -9.56 -3.78
CA GLY A 129 -18.65 -8.39 -4.14
C GLY A 129 -19.89 -8.22 -3.25
N LEU A 130 -19.77 -8.50 -1.95
CA LEU A 130 -20.84 -8.30 -0.96
C LEU A 130 -21.35 -6.84 -1.00
N PRO A 131 -22.62 -6.59 -0.63
CA PRO A 131 -23.18 -5.24 -0.60
C PRO A 131 -22.31 -4.31 0.24
N GLY A 132 -22.16 -3.05 -0.19
CA GLY A 132 -21.22 -2.10 0.40
C GLY A 132 -21.37 -1.90 1.92
N ALA A 133 -22.58 -1.98 2.46
CA ALA A 133 -22.83 -1.86 3.90
C ALA A 133 -22.31 -3.06 4.72
N GLU A 134 -22.29 -4.27 4.15
CA GLU A 134 -21.74 -5.47 4.79
C GLU A 134 -20.22 -5.54 4.62
N ALA A 135 -19.70 -5.10 3.47
CA ALA A 135 -18.26 -5.00 3.22
C ALA A 135 -17.57 -3.94 4.11
N MET A 136 -18.30 -2.92 4.54
CA MET A 136 -17.78 -1.84 5.40
C MET A 136 -17.96 -2.08 6.91
N ALA A 137 -18.63 -3.15 7.33
CA ALA A 137 -18.74 -3.50 8.75
C ALA A 137 -17.37 -3.88 9.37
N GLU A 138 -16.40 -4.27 8.54
CA GLU A 138 -15.00 -4.56 8.89
C GLU A 138 -14.05 -3.35 8.71
N ASP A 139 -14.56 -2.14 8.45
CA ASP A 139 -13.73 -0.92 8.32
C ASP A 139 -13.07 -0.50 9.65
N ARG A 140 -13.37 -1.18 10.76
CA ARG A 140 -12.76 -0.89 12.08
C ARG A 140 -11.24 -1.02 12.05
N SER A 141 -10.71 -2.13 11.51
CA SER A 141 -9.25 -2.33 11.45
C SER A 141 -8.60 -1.36 10.47
N HIS A 142 -9.24 -1.06 9.35
CA HIS A 142 -8.74 -0.05 8.43
C HIS A 142 -8.73 1.35 9.06
N THR A 143 -9.80 1.74 9.74
CA THR A 143 -9.89 3.01 10.48
C THR A 143 -8.83 3.09 11.58
N ALA A 144 -8.67 2.03 12.39
CA ALA A 144 -7.64 1.97 13.42
C ALA A 144 -6.23 2.11 12.83
N ALA A 145 -5.95 1.44 11.71
CA ALA A 145 -4.67 1.57 11.01
C ALA A 145 -4.44 3.01 10.49
N ARG A 146 -5.47 3.64 9.92
CA ARG A 146 -5.41 5.05 9.48
C ARG A 146 -5.13 6.01 10.62
N GLU A 147 -5.75 5.81 11.77
CA GLU A 147 -5.53 6.64 12.96
C GLU A 147 -4.13 6.44 13.53
N ALA A 148 -3.70 5.19 13.69
CA ALA A 148 -2.39 4.87 14.24
C ALA A 148 -1.25 5.39 13.35
N VAL A 149 -1.40 5.33 12.02
CA VAL A 149 -0.35 5.81 11.10
C VAL A 149 -0.19 7.33 11.12
N ARG A 150 -1.26 8.09 11.42
CA ARG A 150 -1.22 9.55 11.59
C ARG A 150 -0.49 9.96 12.86
N ALA A 151 -0.44 9.08 13.86
CA ALA A 151 0.27 9.30 15.12
C ALA A 151 1.76 8.90 15.05
N LEU A 152 2.23 8.34 13.93
CA LEU A 152 3.65 8.07 13.71
C LEU A 152 4.40 9.36 13.37
N PRO A 153 5.68 9.46 13.77
CA PRO A 153 6.54 10.59 13.42
C PRO A 153 6.82 10.72 11.91
#